data_AF-A0A935ABC5-F1
#
_entry.id   AF-A0A935ABC5-F1
#
_cell.length_a   1.000
_cell.length_b   1.000
_cell.length_c   1.000
_cell.angle_alpha   90.00
_cell.angle_beta   90.00
_cell.angle_gamma   90.00
#
_symmetry.space_group_name_H-M   'P 1'
#
loop_
_entity.id
_entity.type
_entity.pdbx_description
1 polymer ?
#
loop_
_entity_poly.entity_id
_entity_poly.type
_entity_poly.pdbx_seq_one_letter_code
_entity_poly.pdbx_strand_id
1 'polypeptide(L)'
;MPDNLTFIFAGDEAGDASKNFEKGASRYFVVAVVATRDADGLRSVLADLRHSENLVQNYEFHFNSLTSARLREKTMTAIHNADFTAWALIVDKTSMPYALRDLDGMEFYLHCVVELINRILWNTGAKVR
;
A
#
# COMPACT_ATOMS: atom_id res chain seq x y z
N MET A 1 0.61 -18.45 27.25
CA MET A 1 1.59 -18.81 26.21
C MET A 1 1.93 -17.53 25.46
N PRO A 2 3.14 -17.29 24.95
CA PRO A 2 3.35 -16.15 24.09
C PRO A 2 2.54 -16.43 22.81
N ASP A 3 1.50 -15.65 22.57
CA ASP A 3 0.70 -15.75 21.36
C ASP A 3 1.65 -15.53 20.18
N ASN A 4 1.87 -16.57 19.38
CA ASN A 4 2.65 -16.48 18.16
C ASN A 4 1.89 -15.56 17.19
N LEU A 5 2.23 -14.27 17.29
CA LEU A 5 1.59 -13.22 16.54
C LEU A 5 2.05 -13.31 15.09
N THR A 6 1.25 -13.97 14.25
CA THR A 6 1.49 -14.04 12.81
C THR A 6 0.96 -12.76 12.18
N PHE A 7 1.86 -11.94 11.65
CA PHE A 7 1.51 -10.77 10.87
C PHE A 7 1.65 -11.12 9.38
N ILE A 8 0.57 -10.89 8.63
CA ILE A 8 0.61 -11.00 7.18
C ILE A 8 0.95 -9.63 6.64
N PHE A 9 2.15 -9.50 6.08
CA PHE A 9 2.57 -8.30 5.35
C PHE A 9 2.16 -8.43 3.89
N ALA A 10 1.33 -7.51 3.45
CA ALA A 10 1.04 -7.30 2.03
C ALA A 10 1.58 -5.93 1.63
N GLY A 11 2.43 -5.90 0.60
CA GLY A 11 3.00 -4.69 0.05
C GLY A 11 2.43 -4.40 -1.34
N ASP A 12 2.22 -3.12 -1.64
CA ASP A 12 1.86 -2.65 -2.98
C ASP A 12 2.46 -1.27 -3.22
N GLU A 13 2.61 -0.88 -4.48
CA GLU A 13 3.15 0.41 -4.88
C GLU A 13 2.18 1.24 -5.73
N ALA A 14 2.34 2.56 -5.64
CA ALA A 14 1.67 3.50 -6.52
C ALA A 14 2.68 4.44 -7.17
N GLY A 15 2.52 4.63 -8.47
CA GLY A 15 3.40 5.44 -9.30
C GLY A 15 4.44 4.62 -10.05
N ASP A 16 5.12 5.27 -11.00
CA ASP A 16 6.19 4.66 -11.78
C ASP A 16 7.52 4.79 -11.05
N ALA A 17 8.31 3.72 -10.99
CA ALA A 17 9.66 3.75 -10.44
C ALA A 17 10.63 4.51 -11.36
N SER A 18 10.30 4.66 -12.66
CA SER A 18 11.12 5.46 -13.56
C SER A 18 11.06 6.95 -13.23
N LYS A 19 12.10 7.66 -13.67
CA LYS A 19 12.32 9.09 -13.41
C LYS A 19 12.06 9.93 -14.68
N ASN A 20 11.47 9.34 -15.70
CA ASN A 20 11.25 10.01 -16.98
C ASN A 20 9.96 10.84 -16.98
N PHE A 21 10.01 12.01 -16.34
CA PHE A 21 8.85 12.91 -16.23
C PHE A 21 8.35 13.40 -17.60
N GLU A 22 9.24 13.52 -18.58
CA GLU A 22 8.87 13.87 -19.96
C GLU A 22 8.03 12.80 -20.65
N LYS A 23 8.16 11.53 -20.22
CA LYS A 23 7.33 10.40 -20.66
C LYS A 23 6.16 10.11 -19.72
N GLY A 24 5.84 11.03 -18.81
CA GLY A 24 4.69 10.91 -17.91
C GLY A 24 4.95 10.15 -16.62
N ALA A 25 6.21 9.98 -16.20
CA ALA A 25 6.49 9.40 -14.88
C ALA A 25 5.79 10.21 -13.76
N SER A 26 5.20 9.52 -12.80
CA SER A 26 4.51 10.14 -11.66
C SER A 26 5.46 11.01 -10.84
N ARG A 27 5.00 12.07 -10.17
CA ARG A 27 5.84 12.84 -9.23
C ARG A 27 6.21 12.02 -7.99
N TYR A 28 5.21 11.37 -7.43
CA TYR A 28 5.34 10.57 -6.23
C TYR A 28 5.50 9.10 -6.58
N PHE A 29 6.32 8.42 -5.78
CA PHE A 29 6.35 6.97 -5.69
C PHE A 29 5.99 6.59 -4.26
N VAL A 30 4.99 5.73 -4.10
CA VAL A 30 4.48 5.33 -2.79
C VAL A 30 4.61 3.82 -2.68
N VAL A 31 5.23 3.36 -1.60
CA VAL A 31 5.20 1.94 -1.22
C VAL A 31 4.41 1.85 0.07
N ALA A 32 3.40 0.99 0.11
CA ALA A 32 2.59 0.74 1.29
C ALA A 32 2.76 -0.70 1.75
N VAL A 33 2.73 -0.91 3.06
CA VAL A 33 2.73 -2.21 3.71
C VAL A 33 1.58 -2.24 4.70
N VAL A 34 0.75 -3.28 4.62
CA VAL A 34 -0.35 -3.55 5.54
C VAL A 34 -0.02 -4.77 6.38
N ALA A 35 -0.31 -4.70 7.67
CA ALA A 35 -0.27 -5.82 8.60
C ALA A 35 -1.63 -6.05 9.25
N THR A 36 -2.09 -7.30 9.27
CA THR A 36 -3.29 -7.71 9.99
C THR A 36 -3.07 -9.06 10.66
N ARG A 37 -3.88 -9.33 11.69
CA ARG A 37 -3.98 -10.65 12.35
C ARG A 37 -5.03 -11.55 11.68
N ASP A 38 -5.92 -10.98 10.88
CA ASP A 38 -7.02 -11.68 10.20
C ASP A 38 -7.05 -11.29 8.72
N ALA A 39 -6.23 -11.96 7.92
CA ALA A 39 -6.17 -11.69 6.48
C ALA A 39 -7.46 -12.10 5.75
N ASP A 40 -8.19 -13.10 6.25
CA ASP A 40 -9.42 -13.53 5.61
C ASP A 40 -10.56 -12.54 5.89
N GLY A 41 -10.65 -12.03 7.12
CA GLY A 41 -11.54 -10.91 7.46
C GLY A 41 -11.20 -9.65 6.66
N LEU A 42 -9.92 -9.30 6.52
CA LEU A 42 -9.52 -8.15 5.69
C LEU A 42 -9.92 -8.33 4.21
N ARG A 43 -9.79 -9.55 3.66
CA ARG A 43 -10.25 -9.86 2.30
C ARG A 43 -11.77 -9.80 2.18
N SER A 44 -12.51 -10.20 3.21
CA SER A 44 -13.97 -10.19 3.18
C SER A 44 -14.54 -8.78 3.13
N VAL A 45 -13.89 -7.79 3.76
CA VAL A 45 -14.34 -6.37 3.74
C VAL A 45 -14.68 -5.86 2.33
N LEU A 46 -13.78 -6.06 1.36
CA LEU A 46 -14.02 -5.63 -0.02
C LEU A 46 -14.92 -6.60 -0.81
N ALA A 47 -15.02 -7.86 -0.39
CA ALA A 47 -15.98 -8.81 -0.97
C ALA A 47 -17.43 -8.46 -0.57
N ASP A 48 -17.64 -8.16 0.70
CA ASP A 48 -18.93 -7.78 1.26
C ASP A 48 -19.41 -6.46 0.67
N LEU A 49 -18.49 -5.50 0.49
CA LEU A 49 -18.80 -4.23 -0.18
C LEU A 49 -19.19 -4.44 -1.66
N ARG A 50 -18.49 -5.33 -2.39
CA ARG A 50 -18.89 -5.69 -3.77
C ARG A 50 -20.31 -6.23 -3.79
N HIS A 51 -20.61 -7.16 -2.89
CA HIS A 51 -21.93 -7.76 -2.79
C HIS A 51 -23.00 -6.72 -2.43
N SER A 52 -22.76 -5.87 -1.42
CA SER A 52 -23.74 -4.88 -0.96
C SER A 52 -24.06 -3.81 -2.02
N GLU A 53 -23.08 -3.47 -2.86
CA GLU A 53 -23.23 -2.49 -3.94
C GLU A 53 -23.63 -3.13 -5.29
N ASN A 54 -23.94 -4.43 -5.31
CA ASN A 54 -24.28 -5.19 -6.53
C ASN A 54 -23.23 -5.04 -7.65
N LEU A 55 -21.94 -5.01 -7.27
CA LEU A 55 -20.83 -4.93 -8.21
C LEU A 55 -20.48 -6.33 -8.73
N VAL A 56 -19.91 -6.40 -9.94
CA VAL A 56 -19.43 -7.66 -10.50
C VAL A 56 -18.33 -8.27 -9.62
N GLN A 57 -18.24 -9.60 -9.58
CA GLN A 57 -17.32 -10.31 -8.69
C GLN A 57 -15.86 -9.88 -8.86
N ASN A 58 -15.44 -9.54 -10.07
CA ASN A 58 -14.06 -9.10 -10.35
C ASN A 58 -13.93 -7.57 -10.43
N TYR A 59 -14.86 -6.83 -9.82
CA TYR A 59 -14.78 -5.38 -9.77
C TYR A 59 -13.54 -4.95 -8.97
N GLU A 60 -12.70 -4.15 -9.60
CA GLU A 60 -11.49 -3.62 -8.99
C GLU A 60 -11.75 -2.20 -8.48
N PHE A 61 -11.49 -1.97 -7.18
CA PHE A 61 -11.72 -0.69 -6.52
C PHE A 61 -10.61 0.33 -6.84
N HIS A 62 -10.47 0.69 -8.12
CA HIS A 62 -9.58 1.79 -8.52
C HIS A 62 -10.17 3.12 -8.08
N PHE A 63 -9.42 3.92 -7.33
CA PHE A 63 -9.89 5.22 -6.83
C PHE A 63 -10.48 6.13 -7.93
N ASN A 64 -9.86 6.08 -9.13
CA ASN A 64 -10.28 6.84 -10.31
C ASN A 64 -11.48 6.21 -11.04
N SER A 65 -11.77 4.93 -10.81
CA SER A 65 -12.89 4.20 -11.41
C SER A 65 -14.11 4.08 -10.49
N LEU A 66 -14.02 4.59 -9.25
CA LEU A 66 -15.18 4.71 -8.36
C LEU A 66 -16.14 5.75 -8.93
N THR A 67 -17.18 5.25 -9.59
CA THR A 67 -18.10 6.00 -10.47
C THR A 67 -18.97 7.02 -9.74
N SER A 68 -19.12 6.89 -8.41
CA SER A 68 -19.89 7.83 -7.60
C SER A 68 -19.16 8.23 -6.32
N ALA A 69 -19.39 9.46 -5.87
CA ALA A 69 -18.90 9.95 -4.59
C ALA A 69 -19.37 9.07 -3.42
N ARG A 70 -20.60 8.56 -3.50
CA ARG A 70 -21.19 7.63 -2.53
C ARG A 70 -20.42 6.32 -2.44
N LEU A 71 -20.09 5.69 -3.58
CA LEU A 71 -19.31 4.46 -3.58
C LEU A 71 -17.91 4.69 -3.02
N ARG A 72 -17.29 5.84 -3.33
CA ARG A 72 -16.00 6.25 -2.77
C ARG A 72 -16.05 6.38 -1.26
N GLU A 73 -17.05 7.07 -0.73
CA GLU A 73 -17.25 7.22 0.72
C GLU A 73 -17.44 5.86 1.41
N LYS A 74 -18.30 5.00 0.87
CA LYS A 74 -18.51 3.64 1.40
C LYS A 74 -17.23 2.81 1.39
N THR A 75 -16.48 2.85 0.29
CA THR A 75 -15.20 2.13 0.16
C THR A 75 -14.20 2.61 1.20
N MET A 76 -14.01 3.92 1.33
CA MET A 76 -13.09 4.49 2.30
C MET A 76 -13.53 4.22 3.74
N THR A 77 -14.83 4.25 4.02
CA THR A 77 -15.38 3.92 5.34
C THR A 77 -15.15 2.45 5.69
N ALA A 78 -15.38 1.54 4.73
CA ALA A 78 -15.15 0.11 4.93
C ALA A 78 -13.67 -0.19 5.22
N ILE A 79 -12.75 0.39 4.45
CA ILE A 79 -11.30 0.24 4.65
C ILE A 79 -10.87 0.87 5.99
N HIS A 80 -11.34 2.08 6.30
CA HIS A 80 -10.99 2.77 7.56
C HIS A 80 -11.41 1.98 8.80
N ASN A 81 -12.52 1.24 8.73
CA ASN A 81 -13.04 0.48 9.85
C ASN A 81 -12.52 -0.97 9.92
N ALA A 82 -11.70 -1.40 8.95
CA ALA A 82 -11.12 -2.73 8.95
C ALA A 82 -9.95 -2.84 9.94
N ASP A 83 -9.77 -4.03 10.53
CA ASP A 83 -8.72 -4.29 11.52
C ASP A 83 -7.36 -4.58 10.84
N PHE A 84 -6.63 -3.52 10.53
CA PHE A 84 -5.26 -3.60 10.08
C PHE A 84 -4.44 -2.38 10.50
N THR A 85 -3.12 -2.52 10.48
CA THR A 85 -2.17 -1.41 10.57
C THR A 85 -1.49 -1.22 9.23
N ALA A 86 -1.29 0.02 8.81
CA ALA A 86 -0.59 0.32 7.57
C ALA A 86 0.56 1.30 7.80
N TRP A 87 1.61 1.13 7.00
CA TRP A 87 2.72 2.06 6.88
C TRP A 87 2.94 2.37 5.41
N ALA A 88 3.31 3.61 5.11
CA ALA A 88 3.64 4.00 3.75
C ALA A 88 4.91 4.84 3.73
N LEU A 89 5.76 4.58 2.73
CA LEU A 89 6.86 5.45 2.36
C LEU A 89 6.44 6.25 1.13
N ILE A 90 6.37 7.57 1.27
CA ILE A 90 6.05 8.48 0.17
C ILE A 90 7.35 9.16 -0.26
N VAL A 91 7.77 8.92 -1.50
CA VAL A 91 8.97 9.52 -2.09
C VAL A 91 8.56 10.57 -3.12
N ASP A 92 8.93 11.83 -2.87
CA ASP A 92 8.87 12.88 -3.88
C ASP A 92 10.11 12.79 -4.78
N LYS A 93 9.92 12.31 -6.02
CA LYS A 93 11.04 12.10 -6.94
C LYS A 93 11.69 13.41 -7.42
N THR A 94 11.06 14.57 -7.16
CA THR A 94 11.63 15.89 -7.50
C THR A 94 12.64 16.40 -6.48
N SER A 95 12.58 15.91 -5.23
CA SER A 95 13.48 16.30 -4.14
C SER A 95 14.48 15.21 -3.75
N MET A 96 14.56 14.14 -4.55
CA MET A 96 15.37 12.97 -4.27
C MET A 96 16.88 13.26 -4.32
N PRO A 97 17.69 12.75 -3.36
CA PRO A 97 19.15 12.83 -3.41
C PRO A 97 19.73 12.17 -4.68
N TYR A 98 20.85 12.70 -5.18
CA TYR A 98 21.51 12.20 -6.40
C TYR A 98 21.81 10.69 -6.36
N ALA A 99 22.30 10.17 -5.24
CA ALA A 99 22.61 8.74 -5.11
C ALA A 99 21.41 7.81 -5.40
N LEU A 100 20.19 8.25 -5.11
CA LEU A 100 18.98 7.48 -5.40
C LEU A 100 18.48 7.72 -6.83
N ARG A 101 18.91 8.80 -7.49
CA ARG A 101 18.56 9.10 -8.88
C ARG A 101 19.26 8.17 -9.88
N ASP A 102 20.44 7.65 -9.52
CA ASP A 102 21.22 6.78 -10.40
C ASP A 102 20.77 5.32 -10.36
N LEU A 103 19.97 4.93 -9.36
CA LEU A 103 19.38 3.59 -9.27
C LEU A 103 18.42 3.32 -10.43
N ASP A 104 18.44 2.11 -10.97
CA ASP A 104 17.42 1.66 -11.90
C ASP A 104 16.05 1.50 -11.21
N GLY A 105 15.00 1.18 -11.98
CA GLY A 105 13.65 1.07 -11.45
C GLY A 105 13.49 -0.01 -10.38
N MET A 106 14.16 -1.15 -10.55
CA MET A 106 14.08 -2.27 -9.61
C MET A 106 14.91 -1.99 -8.35
N GLU A 107 16.11 -1.43 -8.51
CA GLU A 107 16.97 -1.02 -7.41
C GLU A 107 16.29 0.06 -6.55
N PHE A 108 15.65 1.05 -7.19
CA PHE A 108 14.90 2.08 -6.50
C PHE A 108 13.69 1.51 -5.75
N TYR A 109 12.95 0.60 -6.38
CA TYR A 109 11.84 -0.12 -5.73
C TYR A 109 12.33 -0.87 -4.49
N LEU A 110 13.34 -1.72 -4.64
CA LEU A 110 13.89 -2.53 -3.55
C LEU A 110 14.44 -1.65 -2.42
N HIS A 111 15.11 -0.55 -2.76
CA HIS A 111 15.56 0.43 -1.77
C HIS A 111 14.38 0.97 -0.94
N CYS A 112 13.30 1.37 -1.60
CA CYS A 112 12.10 1.89 -0.92
C CYS A 112 11.44 0.84 -0.02
N VAL A 113 11.33 -0.42 -0.49
CA VAL A 113 10.76 -1.53 0.29
C VAL A 113 11.61 -1.81 1.53
N VAL A 114 12.92 -1.93 1.38
CA VAL A 114 13.85 -2.17 2.50
C VAL A 114 13.80 -1.03 3.52
N GLU A 115 13.82 0.22 3.03
CA GLU A 115 13.74 1.40 3.89
C GLU A 115 12.42 1.46 4.67
N LEU A 116 11.29 1.13 4.03
CA LEU A 116 9.99 1.04 4.68
C LEU A 116 9.99 -0.03 5.78
N ILE A 117 10.47 -1.24 5.47
CA ILE A 117 10.54 -2.33 6.46
C ILE A 117 11.43 -1.93 7.64
N ASN A 118 12.62 -1.37 7.40
CA ASN A 118 13.52 -0.93 8.46
C ASN A 118 12.85 0.11 9.39
N ARG A 119 12.09 1.05 8.82
CA ARG A 119 11.35 2.05 9.61
C ARG A 119 10.22 1.43 10.43
N ILE A 120 9.50 0.45 9.88
CA ILE A 120 8.48 -0.30 10.63
C ILE A 120 9.12 -0.98 11.84
N LEU A 121 10.23 -1.70 11.63
CA LEU A 121 10.93 -2.42 12.70
C LEU A 121 11.46 -1.50 13.79
N TRP A 122 12.05 -0.37 13.39
CA TRP A 122 12.52 0.65 14.33
C TRP A 122 11.36 1.22 15.17
N ASN A 123 10.25 1.58 14.52
CA ASN A 123 9.11 2.21 15.20
C ASN A 123 8.32 1.24 16.07
N THR A 124 8.32 -0.05 15.75
CA THR A 124 7.57 -1.09 16.50
C THR A 124 8.42 -1.82 17.54
N GLY A 125 9.75 -1.62 17.54
CA GLY A 125 10.68 -2.37 18.38
C GLY A 125 10.77 -3.87 18.02
N ALA A 126 10.19 -4.28 16.89
CA ALA A 126 10.17 -5.66 16.43
C ALA A 126 11.53 -6.05 15.85
N LYS A 127 12.04 -7.23 16.22
CA LYS A 127 13.23 -7.84 15.61
C LYS A 127 12.78 -8.95 14.66
N VAL A 128 13.05 -8.82 13.37
CA VAL A 128 12.93 -9.95 12.42
C VAL A 128 14.09 -10.90 12.73
N ARG A 129 13.78 -12.17 12.97
CA ARG A 129 14.75 -13.25 13.11
C ARG A 129 14.87 -14.01 11.81
#